data_AF-A0A501W8S4-F1
#
_entry.id   AF-A0A501W8S4-F1
#
_cell.length_a   1.000
_cell.length_b   1.000
_cell.length_c   1.000
_cell.angle_alpha   90.00
_cell.angle_beta   90.00
_cell.angle_gamma   90.00
#
_symmetry.space_group_name_H-M   'P 1'
#
loop_
_entity.id
_entity.type
_entity.pdbx_description
1 polymer ?
#
loop_
_entity_poly.entity_id
_entity_poly.type
_entity_poly.pdbx_seq_one_letter_code
_entity_poly.pdbx_strand_id
1 'polypeptide(L)'
;MEQKYFITAAEVAIHTDVQKNVDSPYFAPRLARVQEDVIKPLLGAALYEELLAAFLAKQQEVPVPMPENLAQLHAQLAPVMAQYVFLRSLPHMVVKATNRGLKPAGELDLSDAQYRRYRDAVEVEAQSRSRDFTEWLEARKADYPNYKAAALEGRPIGGIVL
;
A
#
# COMPACT_ATOMS: atom_id res chain seq x y z
N MET A 1 -20.96 4.75 1.33
CA MET A 1 -20.21 3.49 1.55
C MET A 1 -19.11 3.81 2.53
N GLU A 2 -19.09 3.16 3.69
CA GLU A 2 -18.00 3.29 4.67
C GLU A 2 -16.67 2.85 4.05
N GLN A 3 -15.65 3.67 4.20
CA GLN A 3 -14.34 3.40 3.62
C GLN A 3 -13.57 2.44 4.51
N LYS A 4 -13.55 1.15 4.14
CA LYS A 4 -12.87 0.08 4.88
C LYS A 4 -11.36 -0.04 4.62
N TYR A 5 -10.76 0.98 4.00
CA TYR A 5 -9.36 0.96 3.57
C TYR A 5 -8.52 1.89 4.41
N PHE A 6 -7.36 1.43 4.88
CA PHE A 6 -6.47 2.24 5.70
C PHE A 6 -6.00 3.53 5.03
N ILE A 7 -5.94 3.58 3.70
CA ILE A 7 -5.59 4.79 2.96
C ILE A 7 -6.62 5.13 1.88
N THR A 8 -6.67 6.40 1.53
CA THR A 8 -7.44 6.97 0.42
C THR A 8 -6.61 7.00 -0.88
N ALA A 9 -7.28 7.18 -2.02
CA ALA A 9 -6.59 7.43 -3.29
C ALA A 9 -5.71 8.69 -3.26
N ALA A 10 -6.09 9.72 -2.48
CA ALA A 10 -5.30 10.92 -2.31
C ALA A 10 -3.98 10.63 -1.56
N GLU A 11 -4.03 9.77 -0.54
CA GLU A 11 -2.83 9.34 0.19
C GLU A 11 -1.87 8.50 -0.66
N VAL A 12 -2.38 7.73 -1.63
CA VAL A 12 -1.52 7.03 -2.61
C VAL A 12 -0.65 8.03 -3.37
N ALA A 13 -1.22 9.15 -3.82
CA ALA A 13 -0.48 10.19 -4.55
C ALA A 13 0.51 10.98 -3.67
N ILE A 14 0.38 10.95 -2.34
CA ILE A 14 1.34 11.58 -1.42
C ILE A 14 2.62 10.74 -1.30
N HIS A 15 2.50 9.42 -1.40
CA HIS A 15 3.59 8.48 -1.11
C HIS A 15 4.23 7.85 -2.36
N THR A 16 3.82 8.27 -3.56
CA THR A 16 4.26 7.68 -4.83
C THR A 16 4.53 8.79 -5.86
N ASP A 17 5.28 8.46 -6.92
CA ASP A 17 5.60 9.39 -8.02
C ASP A 17 4.42 9.64 -8.99
N VAL A 18 3.20 9.33 -8.55
CA VAL A 18 1.98 9.57 -9.30
C VAL A 18 1.58 11.03 -9.20
N GLN A 19 1.53 11.73 -10.34
CA GLN A 19 0.94 13.07 -10.34
C GLN A 19 -0.55 13.01 -10.04
N LYS A 20 -1.09 14.10 -9.45
CA LYS A 20 -2.49 14.27 -9.02
C LYS A 20 -3.57 14.00 -10.09
N ASN A 21 -3.19 13.71 -11.33
CA ASN A 21 -4.08 13.51 -12.47
C ASN A 21 -4.40 12.03 -12.75
N VAL A 22 -3.94 11.08 -11.93
CA VAL A 22 -4.39 9.68 -12.04
C VAL A 22 -5.69 9.53 -11.25
N ASP A 23 -6.76 9.15 -11.95
CA ASP A 23 -8.10 9.13 -11.37
C ASP A 23 -8.22 8.11 -10.21
N SER A 24 -8.94 8.53 -9.17
CA SER A 24 -9.26 7.70 -8.00
C SER A 24 -9.87 6.29 -8.29
N PRO A 25 -10.62 6.04 -9.39
CA PRO A 25 -11.18 4.72 -9.68
C PRO A 25 -10.14 3.63 -9.95
N TYR A 26 -8.91 3.98 -10.35
CA TYR A 26 -7.86 2.99 -10.58
C TYR A 26 -7.46 2.29 -9.27
N PHE A 27 -7.37 3.06 -8.19
CA PHE A 27 -6.86 2.60 -6.90
C PHE A 27 -7.90 1.83 -6.07
N ALA A 28 -9.17 2.23 -6.11
CA ALA A 28 -10.18 1.70 -5.18
C ALA A 28 -10.31 0.16 -5.19
N PRO A 29 -10.35 -0.53 -6.35
CA PRO A 29 -10.39 -2.00 -6.37
C PRO A 29 -9.10 -2.67 -5.86
N ARG A 30 -7.96 -1.96 -5.88
CA ARG A 30 -6.66 -2.47 -5.46
C ARG A 30 -6.41 -2.23 -3.97
N LEU A 31 -6.99 -1.18 -3.37
CA LEU A 31 -6.92 -0.94 -1.92
C LEU A 31 -7.34 -2.18 -1.12
N ALA A 32 -8.49 -2.77 -1.47
CA ALA A 32 -8.98 -3.99 -0.81
C ALA A 32 -8.00 -5.16 -0.94
N ARG A 33 -7.50 -5.40 -2.16
CA ARG A 33 -6.59 -6.52 -2.45
C ARG A 33 -5.24 -6.36 -1.78
N VAL A 34 -4.68 -5.15 -1.75
CA VAL A 34 -3.42 -4.89 -1.05
C VAL A 34 -3.59 -5.06 0.44
N GLN A 35 -4.71 -4.60 1.00
CA GLN A 35 -4.98 -4.74 2.42
C GLN A 35 -5.04 -6.22 2.85
N GLU A 36 -5.71 -7.09 2.08
CA GLU A 36 -5.79 -8.52 2.40
C GLU A 36 -4.53 -9.32 1.99
N ASP A 37 -3.96 -9.08 0.81
CA ASP A 37 -2.89 -9.92 0.26
C ASP A 37 -1.49 -9.52 0.75
N VAL A 38 -1.31 -8.29 1.24
CA VAL A 38 0.00 -7.73 1.61
C VAL A 38 0.00 -7.28 3.06
N ILE A 39 -0.92 -6.38 3.42
CA ILE A 39 -0.91 -5.73 4.74
C ILE A 39 -1.26 -6.71 5.85
N LYS A 40 -2.31 -7.51 5.68
CA LYS A 40 -2.71 -8.51 6.68
C LYS A 40 -1.63 -9.56 6.96
N PRO A 41 -0.93 -10.13 5.95
CA PRO A 41 0.25 -10.96 6.20
C PRO A 41 1.38 -10.24 6.96
N LEU A 42 1.66 -8.98 6.64
CA LEU A 42 2.72 -8.20 7.30
C LEU A 42 2.43 -7.98 8.80
N LEU A 43 1.19 -7.65 9.15
CA LEU A 43 0.79 -7.41 10.55
C LEU A 43 0.48 -8.69 11.32
N GLY A 44 0.09 -9.75 10.62
CA GLY A 44 -0.62 -10.88 11.21
C GLY A 44 -2.10 -10.56 11.44
N ALA A 45 -2.92 -11.61 11.50
CA ALA A 45 -4.37 -11.46 11.58
C ALA A 45 -4.85 -10.67 12.80
N ALA A 46 -4.28 -10.90 13.99
CA ALA A 46 -4.76 -10.27 15.21
C ALA A 46 -4.49 -8.76 15.24
N LEU A 47 -3.26 -8.32 14.95
CA LEU A 47 -2.92 -6.90 14.88
C LEU A 47 -3.64 -6.19 13.73
N TYR A 48 -3.86 -6.88 12.60
CA TYR A 48 -4.65 -6.35 11.50
C TYR A 48 -6.09 -6.01 11.92
N GLU A 49 -6.78 -6.94 12.57
CA GLU A 49 -8.17 -6.72 13.02
C GLU A 49 -8.25 -5.63 14.09
N GLU A 50 -7.25 -5.56 14.99
CA GLU A 50 -7.14 -4.50 16.00
C GLU A 50 -7.00 -3.11 15.34
N LEU A 51 -6.10 -2.98 14.36
CA LEU A 51 -5.90 -1.74 13.62
C LEU A 51 -7.15 -1.37 12.81
N LEU A 52 -7.78 -2.34 12.16
CA LEU A 52 -9.02 -2.14 11.39
C LEU A 52 -10.17 -1.65 12.27
N ALA A 53 -10.37 -2.27 13.44
CA ALA A 53 -11.39 -1.86 14.39
C ALA A 53 -11.17 -0.42 14.87
N ALA A 54 -9.93 -0.06 15.24
CA ALA A 54 -9.60 1.30 15.68
C ALA A 54 -9.77 2.34 14.55
N PHE A 55 -9.43 1.96 13.31
CA PHE A 55 -9.60 2.82 12.14
C PHE A 55 -11.07 3.07 11.81
N LEU A 56 -11.91 2.03 11.83
CA LEU A 56 -13.35 2.15 11.60
C LEU A 56 -14.03 2.97 12.71
N ALA A 57 -13.62 2.77 13.97
CA ALA A 57 -14.16 3.53 15.10
C ALA A 57 -13.89 5.05 14.99
N LYS A 58 -12.74 5.43 14.41
CA LYS A 58 -12.39 6.84 14.13
C LYS A 58 -13.27 7.46 13.04
N GLN A 59 -13.87 6.66 12.16
CA GLN A 59 -14.74 7.13 11.06
C GLN A 59 -16.22 7.21 11.41
N GLN A 60 -16.62 6.77 12.61
CA GLN A 60 -18.01 6.83 13.06
C GLN A 60 -18.49 8.27 13.26
N GLU A 61 -19.80 8.48 13.24
CA GLU A 61 -20.44 9.79 13.48
C GLU A 61 -20.02 10.39 14.84
N VAL A 62 -19.86 9.52 15.85
CA VAL A 62 -19.20 9.86 17.11
C VAL A 62 -17.81 9.20 17.11
N PRO A 63 -16.75 9.92 16.73
CA PRO A 63 -15.45 9.32 16.49
C PRO A 63 -14.77 8.92 17.80
N VAL A 64 -14.30 7.67 17.87
CA VAL A 64 -13.40 7.22 18.92
C VAL A 64 -11.95 7.44 18.45
N PRO A 65 -11.11 8.18 19.19
CA PRO A 65 -9.72 8.35 18.81
C PRO A 65 -8.99 7.02 18.74
N MET A 66 -8.22 6.82 17.67
CA MET A 66 -7.32 5.68 17.56
C MET A 66 -6.25 5.76 18.67
N PRO A 67 -5.99 4.66 19.40
CA PRO A 67 -4.88 4.59 20.35
C PRO A 67 -3.55 5.03 19.72
N GLU A 68 -2.68 5.69 20.48
CA GLU A 68 -1.48 6.33 19.95
C GLU A 68 -0.54 5.34 19.24
N ASN A 69 -0.32 4.16 19.82
CA ASN A 69 0.47 3.10 19.20
C ASN A 69 -0.12 2.67 17.85
N LEU A 70 -1.44 2.47 17.77
CA LEU A 70 -2.11 2.12 16.52
C LEU A 70 -2.10 3.26 15.49
N ALA A 71 -2.13 4.52 15.93
CA ALA A 71 -1.98 5.68 15.05
C ALA A 71 -0.56 5.77 14.47
N GLN A 72 0.47 5.48 15.27
CA GLN A 72 1.85 5.38 14.80
C GLN A 72 2.02 4.21 13.82
N LEU A 73 1.45 3.04 14.14
CA LEU A 73 1.42 1.88 13.25
C LEU A 73 0.76 2.21 11.90
N HIS A 74 -0.41 2.85 11.94
CA HIS A 74 -1.14 3.29 10.75
C HIS A 74 -0.30 4.23 9.88
N ALA A 75 0.35 5.23 10.50
CA ALA A 75 1.19 6.20 9.80
C ALA A 75 2.40 5.55 9.11
N GLN A 76 3.01 4.52 9.72
CA GLN A 76 4.12 3.78 9.11
C GLN A 76 3.65 2.80 8.02
N LEU A 77 2.42 2.30 8.13
CA LEU A 77 1.82 1.37 7.18
C LEU A 77 1.37 2.07 5.88
N ALA A 78 0.93 3.33 5.97
CA ALA A 78 0.37 4.06 4.84
C ALA A 78 1.31 4.15 3.62
N PRO A 79 2.61 4.46 3.76
CA PRO A 79 3.55 4.43 2.63
C PRO A 79 3.72 3.04 1.99
N VAL A 80 3.71 1.98 2.79
CA VAL A 80 3.80 0.60 2.29
C VAL A 80 2.57 0.27 1.45
N MET A 81 1.38 0.52 2.01
CA MET A 81 0.12 0.27 1.32
C MET A 81 0.03 1.08 0.02
N ALA A 82 0.44 2.35 0.04
CA ALA A 82 0.43 3.21 -1.14
C ALA A 82 1.28 2.65 -2.28
N GLN A 83 2.51 2.19 -1.99
CA GLN A 83 3.40 1.61 -3.00
C GLN A 83 2.86 0.33 -3.62
N TYR A 84 2.29 -0.58 -2.81
CA TYR A 84 1.68 -1.79 -3.35
C TYR A 84 0.39 -1.51 -4.14
N VAL A 85 -0.41 -0.54 -3.71
CA VAL A 85 -1.61 -0.11 -4.44
C VAL A 85 -1.20 0.45 -5.79
N PHE A 86 -0.14 1.25 -5.81
CA PHE A 86 0.42 1.81 -7.02
C PHE A 86 0.96 0.72 -7.97
N LEU A 87 1.83 -0.16 -7.47
CA LEU A 87 2.37 -1.30 -8.21
C LEU A 87 1.28 -2.13 -8.89
N ARG A 88 0.21 -2.47 -8.14
CA ARG A 88 -0.93 -3.26 -8.67
C ARG A 88 -1.83 -2.48 -9.62
N SER A 89 -1.71 -1.16 -9.63
CA SER A 89 -2.51 -0.29 -10.49
C SER A 89 -1.80 0.03 -11.80
N LEU A 90 -0.46 -0.05 -11.86
CA LEU A 90 0.35 0.24 -13.07
C LEU A 90 -0.17 -0.38 -14.37
N PRO A 91 -0.58 -1.67 -14.44
CA PRO A 91 -1.04 -2.26 -15.68
C PRO A 91 -2.35 -1.67 -16.20
N HIS A 92 -3.07 -0.92 -15.36
CA HIS A 92 -4.36 -0.35 -15.67
C HIS A 92 -4.31 1.16 -15.89
N MET A 93 -3.16 1.79 -15.62
CA MET A 93 -2.99 3.21 -15.83
C MET A 93 -2.41 3.46 -17.22
N VAL A 94 -2.99 4.40 -17.95
CA VAL A 94 -2.39 4.92 -19.18
C VAL A 94 -1.36 5.98 -18.76
N VAL A 95 -0.09 5.59 -18.66
CA VAL A 95 0.96 6.43 -18.05
C VAL A 95 2.12 6.68 -19.00
N LYS A 96 2.61 7.91 -18.97
CA LYS A 96 3.90 8.31 -19.55
C LYS A 96 4.88 8.63 -18.43
N ALA A 97 6.05 7.99 -18.46
CA ALA A 97 7.16 8.38 -17.60
C ALA A 97 7.76 9.70 -18.11
N THR A 98 7.91 10.66 -17.20
CA THR A 98 8.59 11.94 -17.48
C THR A 98 9.68 12.16 -16.43
N ASN A 99 10.58 13.10 -16.68
CA ASN A 99 11.54 13.58 -15.67
C ASN A 99 10.87 14.25 -14.45
N ARG A 100 9.54 14.37 -14.43
CA ARG A 100 8.73 14.91 -13.32
C ARG A 100 7.76 13.87 -12.73
N GLY A 101 7.99 12.58 -12.94
CA GLY A 101 7.11 11.49 -12.49
C GLY A 101 6.15 11.00 -13.58
N LEU A 102 5.10 10.28 -13.19
CA LEU A 102 4.09 9.74 -14.12
C LEU A 102 3.02 10.78 -14.48
N LYS A 103 2.72 10.91 -15.77
CA LYS A 103 1.58 11.69 -16.28
C LYS A 103 0.58 10.78 -16.98
N PRO A 104 -0.74 11.04 -16.89
CA PRO A 104 -1.71 10.40 -17.76
C PRO A 104 -1.34 10.66 -19.22
N ALA A 105 -1.25 9.60 -20.02
CA ALA A 105 -0.78 9.71 -21.40
C ALA A 105 -1.88 10.26 -22.30
N GLY A 106 -1.50 11.24 -23.13
CA GLY A 106 -2.36 11.79 -24.17
C GLY A 106 -2.13 11.20 -25.56
N GLU A 107 -1.05 10.43 -25.82
CA GLU A 107 -0.84 9.76 -27.14
C GLU A 107 0.44 8.90 -27.31
N LEU A 108 1.27 8.65 -26.28
CA LEU A 108 2.48 7.81 -26.44
C LEU A 108 2.67 6.92 -25.20
N ASP A 109 2.39 5.63 -25.38
CA ASP A 109 2.59 4.58 -24.38
C ASP A 109 4.08 4.33 -24.12
N LEU A 110 4.40 3.86 -22.91
CA LEU A 110 5.72 3.29 -22.63
C LEU A 110 5.93 2.07 -23.53
N SER A 111 7.12 1.93 -24.11
CA SER A 111 7.50 0.63 -24.71
C SER A 111 7.53 -0.46 -23.63
N ASP A 112 7.32 -1.72 -24.00
CA ASP A 112 7.35 -2.85 -23.07
C ASP A 112 8.60 -2.89 -22.18
N ALA A 113 9.76 -2.56 -22.74
CA ALA A 113 11.02 -2.53 -22.00
C ALA A 113 11.05 -1.38 -20.97
N GLN A 114 10.50 -0.22 -21.31
CA GLN A 114 10.39 0.91 -20.39
C GLN A 114 9.37 0.64 -19.30
N TYR A 115 8.23 0.04 -19.65
CA TYR A 115 7.21 -0.37 -18.69
C TYR A 115 7.74 -1.40 -17.69
N ARG A 116 8.45 -2.44 -18.15
CA ARG A 116 9.05 -3.46 -17.26
C ARG A 116 10.06 -2.85 -16.30
N ARG A 117 11.03 -2.09 -16.82
CA ARG A 117 12.02 -1.40 -15.96
C ARG A 117 11.37 -0.51 -14.92
N TYR A 118 10.31 0.19 -15.32
CA TYR A 118 9.56 1.06 -14.42
C TYR A 118 8.84 0.26 -13.33
N ARG A 119 8.10 -0.79 -13.72
CA ARG A 119 7.43 -1.69 -12.79
C ARG A 119 8.42 -2.31 -11.81
N ASP A 120 9.57 -2.78 -12.29
CA ASP A 120 10.60 -3.39 -11.45
C ASP A 120 11.14 -2.38 -10.41
N ALA A 121 11.33 -1.12 -10.79
CA ALA A 121 11.76 -0.08 -9.86
C ALA A 121 10.72 0.19 -8.76
N VAL A 122 9.42 0.28 -9.13
CA VAL A 122 8.32 0.45 -8.16
C VAL A 122 8.19 -0.78 -7.26
N GLU A 123 8.41 -1.97 -7.80
CA GLU A 123 8.39 -3.22 -7.03
C GLU A 123 9.52 -3.28 -6.00
N VAL A 124 10.75 -2.92 -6.39
CA VAL A 124 11.89 -2.82 -5.47
C VAL A 124 11.62 -1.81 -4.37
N GLU A 125 11.02 -0.66 -4.69
CA GLU A 125 10.65 0.33 -3.68
C GLU A 125 9.59 -0.21 -2.71
N ALA A 126 8.53 -0.84 -3.22
CA ALA A 126 7.48 -1.45 -2.39
C ALA A 126 8.06 -2.50 -1.43
N GLN A 127 8.94 -3.38 -1.92
CA GLN A 127 9.62 -4.39 -1.11
C GLN A 127 10.54 -3.75 -0.06
N SER A 128 11.29 -2.70 -0.41
CA SER A 128 12.16 -2.01 0.54
C SER A 128 11.34 -1.38 1.67
N ARG A 129 10.24 -0.69 1.36
CA ARG A 129 9.37 -0.11 2.38
C ARG A 129 8.74 -1.16 3.28
N SER A 130 8.34 -2.31 2.72
CA SER A 130 7.85 -3.42 3.52
C SER A 130 8.91 -3.95 4.49
N ARG A 131 10.15 -4.10 4.04
CA ARG A 131 11.25 -4.52 4.91
C ARG A 131 11.49 -3.50 6.03
N ASP A 132 11.61 -2.22 5.69
CA ASP A 132 11.84 -1.14 6.66
C ASP A 132 10.69 -1.08 7.69
N PHE A 133 9.45 -1.28 7.24
CA PHE A 133 8.28 -1.37 8.10
C PHE A 133 8.34 -2.58 9.04
N THR A 134 8.67 -3.76 8.52
CA THR A 134 8.82 -4.97 9.34
C THR A 134 9.93 -4.80 10.37
N GLU A 135 11.08 -4.25 10.00
CA GLU A 135 12.17 -3.94 10.92
C GLU A 135 11.74 -2.95 12.01
N TRP A 136 11.01 -1.90 11.62
CA TRP A 136 10.44 -0.92 12.55
C TRP A 136 9.45 -1.56 13.54
N LEU A 137 8.61 -2.47 13.06
CA LEU A 137 7.57 -3.16 13.84
C LEU A 137 8.19 -4.19 14.80
N GLU A 138 9.17 -4.96 14.34
CA GLU A 138 9.94 -5.89 15.17
C GLU A 138 10.66 -5.17 16.32
N ALA A 139 11.26 -4.01 16.05
CA ALA A 139 11.91 -3.19 17.07
C ALA A 139 10.94 -2.67 18.15
N ARG A 140 9.63 -2.64 17.85
CA ARG A 140 8.55 -2.14 18.73
C ARG A 140 7.53 -3.20 19.10
N LYS A 141 7.85 -4.48 18.92
CA LYS A 141 6.90 -5.58 19.17
C LYS A 141 6.29 -5.59 20.58
N ALA A 142 6.99 -5.01 21.57
CA ALA A 142 6.47 -4.85 22.93
C ALA A 142 5.23 -3.93 22.99
N ASP A 143 5.15 -2.94 22.08
CA ASP A 143 4.03 -2.01 21.96
C ASP A 143 2.84 -2.60 21.18
N TYR A 144 3.05 -3.76 20.55
CA TYR A 144 2.08 -4.48 19.71
C TYR A 144 1.99 -5.96 20.11
N PRO A 145 1.37 -6.30 21.26
CA PRO A 145 1.32 -7.67 21.77
C PRO A 145 0.59 -8.66 20.84
N ASN A 146 -0.29 -8.16 19.98
CA ASN A 146 -1.00 -8.95 18.97
C ASN A 146 -0.20 -9.14 17.67
N TYR A 147 0.98 -8.54 17.56
CA TYR A 147 1.85 -8.71 16.42
C TYR A 147 2.39 -10.13 16.36
N LYS A 148 2.04 -10.83 15.29
CA LYS A 148 2.61 -12.14 14.95
C LYS A 148 2.85 -12.12 13.45
N ALA A 149 4.07 -11.83 13.05
CA ALA A 149 4.46 -11.93 11.64
C ALA A 149 3.98 -13.28 11.10
N ALA A 150 3.13 -13.26 10.07
CA ALA A 150 2.98 -14.47 9.28
C ALA A 150 4.36 -14.76 8.72
N ALA A 151 4.86 -15.99 8.87
CA ALA A 151 6.09 -16.37 8.19
C ALA A 151 5.86 -16.04 6.70
N LEU A 152 6.59 -15.05 6.19
CA LEU A 152 6.64 -14.76 4.75
C LEU A 152 7.44 -15.89 4.07
N GLU A 153 7.07 -17.14 4.34
CA GLU A 153 7.64 -18.32 3.72
C GLU A 153 7.18 -18.32 2.26
N GLY A 154 8.04 -17.78 1.40
CA GLY A 154 8.17 -18.22 0.01
C GLY A 154 6.96 -18.06 -0.89
N ARG A 155 6.03 -17.12 -0.62
CA ARG A 155 5.03 -16.76 -1.63
C ARG A 155 5.64 -15.74 -2.59
N PRO A 156 6.01 -16.13 -3.83
CA PRO A 156 6.42 -15.16 -4.82
C PRO A 156 5.27 -14.19 -5.04
N ILE A 157 5.51 -12.91 -4.76
CA ILE A 157 4.64 -11.83 -5.21
C ILE A 157 4.83 -11.78 -6.73
N GLY A 158 4.01 -12.52 -7.47
CA GLY A 158 4.08 -12.56 -8.93
C GLY A 158 5.05 -13.61 -9.48
N GLY A 159 4.73 -14.89 -9.29
CA GLY A 159 5.17 -15.90 -10.24
C GLY A 159 4.49 -15.63 -11.60
N ILE A 160 5.21 -14.98 -12.52
CA ILE A 160 4.94 -15.17 -13.94
C ILE A 160 5.26 -16.64 -14.19
N VAL A 161 4.23 -17.45 -14.42
CA VAL A 161 4.39 -18.74 -15.09
C VAL A 161 4.78 -18.39 -16.53
N LEU A 162 6.07 -18.54 -16.85
CA LEU A 162 6.54 -18.62 -18.24
C LEU A 162 6.25 -20.02 -18.78
#